data_AF-R7V6W6-F1
#
_entry.id   AF-R7V6W6-F1
#
_cell.length_a   1.000
_cell.length_b   1.000
_cell.length_c   1.000
_cell.angle_alpha   90.00
_cell.angle_beta   90.00
_cell.angle_gamma   90.00
#
_symmetry.space_group_name_H-M   'P 1'
#
loop_
_entity.id
_entity.type
_entity.pdbx_description
1 polymer ?
#
loop_
_entity_poly.entity_id
_entity_poly.type
_entity_poly.pdbx_seq_one_letter_code
_entity_poly.pdbx_strand_id
1 'polypeptide(L)'
;MALRRLFSGIGLLPSTAALCTLGRMISMSVFLLRSDPVLQYLLSGLQNAQLATAAATALQSICSQCKQHMTDHFAGLLQIVQAMDTFSVANDAATGLLKGTSLILGRMPQDKVTEGMRQLCSLQVVHLSKIMDSDQEKVVAGCKTSDPTVWLDRLAAIFRHTSPSINNGQDHPCRVVIQEVWPVLSRAFEKYQSDVRIIERCCRCVRFAVRCLGKDSSDLLTPLVTQMVVLYTTHQHSCYLYLGSILVDEYGSENNCIEGLLSMLQAFCPPTFKILEEQNGIRNHPDTVDDLFRLCLRFAQRSPVAFLRAEVAKPLFCCAIAACSNDHKDANASVTKFLTEIIKLGWEKQDKNDYADRRSLVLGLLSEHGHNLVHALINACVYSLPSYMMPDSAEVLHELILLDKTNASAWLEAALKALPTHNSGGAITATQEQLTAFHSTATGAEDLKVVSRCLREFTRLYR
;
A
#
# COMPACT_ATOMS: atom_id res chain seq x y z
N MET A 1 36.98 -24.33 -4.71
CA MET A 1 37.99 -24.31 -3.63
C MET A 1 37.42 -23.83 -2.28
N ALA A 2 36.61 -22.75 -2.23
CA ALA A 2 35.92 -22.30 -1.00
C ALA A 2 34.91 -23.32 -0.44
N LEU A 3 34.18 -24.03 -1.33
CA LEU A 3 33.23 -25.08 -0.98
C LEU A 3 33.84 -26.28 -0.25
N ARG A 4 34.99 -26.82 -0.71
CA ARG A 4 35.65 -27.92 0.00
C ARG A 4 36.13 -27.51 1.40
N ARG A 5 36.43 -26.23 1.65
CA ARG A 5 36.82 -25.72 2.99
C ARG A 5 35.62 -25.54 3.93
N LEU A 6 34.45 -25.15 3.42
CA LEU A 6 33.20 -25.13 4.18
C LEU A 6 32.71 -26.55 4.50
N PHE A 7 32.77 -27.47 3.53
CA PHE A 7 32.31 -28.85 3.69
C PHE A 7 33.32 -29.77 4.41
N SER A 8 34.63 -29.52 4.33
CA SER A 8 35.61 -30.13 5.25
C SER A 8 35.46 -29.61 6.69
N GLY A 9 34.63 -28.58 6.88
CA GLY A 9 34.33 -27.93 8.13
C GLY A 9 32.90 -28.17 8.66
N ILE A 10 32.14 -29.13 8.13
CA ILE A 10 30.83 -29.49 8.72
C ILE A 10 30.96 -30.15 10.11
N GLY A 11 32.20 -30.44 10.55
CA GLY A 11 32.55 -30.69 11.95
C GLY A 11 33.02 -29.45 12.75
N LEU A 12 32.97 -28.24 12.18
CA LEU A 12 33.31 -26.98 12.85
C LEU A 12 32.06 -26.29 13.36
N LEU A 13 32.18 -25.66 14.55
CA LEU A 13 31.15 -24.86 15.17
C LEU A 13 30.62 -23.77 14.22
N PRO A 14 29.32 -23.42 14.32
CA PRO A 14 28.74 -22.39 13.49
C PRO A 14 29.44 -21.03 13.67
N SER A 15 29.54 -20.26 12.59
CA SER A 15 30.07 -18.88 12.62
C SER A 15 29.20 -17.95 11.77
N THR A 16 29.15 -16.67 12.13
CA THR A 16 28.34 -15.67 11.43
C THR A 16 28.67 -15.57 9.94
N ALA A 17 29.96 -15.57 9.59
CA ALA A 17 30.41 -15.50 8.20
C ALA A 17 29.93 -16.72 7.39
N ALA A 18 30.07 -17.93 7.95
CA ALA A 18 29.63 -19.15 7.28
C ALA A 18 28.10 -19.20 7.09
N LEU A 19 27.32 -18.79 8.09
CA LEU A 19 25.86 -18.72 8.00
C LEU A 19 25.40 -17.70 6.94
N CYS A 20 26.02 -16.53 6.90
CA CYS A 20 25.75 -15.51 5.89
C CYS A 20 26.13 -15.98 4.48
N THR A 21 27.25 -16.68 4.31
CA THR A 21 27.64 -17.27 3.02
C THR A 21 26.64 -18.33 2.61
N LEU A 22 26.24 -19.23 3.51
CA LEU A 22 25.29 -20.30 3.24
C LEU A 22 23.94 -19.76 2.73
N GLY A 23 23.40 -18.72 3.36
CA GLY A 23 22.15 -18.08 2.91
C GLY A 23 22.22 -17.45 1.51
N ARG A 24 23.44 -17.10 1.03
CA ARG A 24 23.67 -16.47 -0.28
C ARG A 24 23.97 -17.46 -1.42
N MET A 25 24.17 -18.75 -1.14
CA MET A 25 24.59 -19.73 -2.15
C MET A 25 23.41 -20.28 -2.99
N ILE A 26 22.88 -19.43 -3.87
CA ILE A 26 21.60 -19.64 -4.59
C ILE A 26 21.56 -20.86 -5.53
N SER A 27 22.65 -21.16 -6.23
CA SER A 27 22.65 -22.23 -7.26
C SER A 27 22.88 -23.64 -6.70
N MET A 28 23.21 -23.77 -5.41
CA MET A 28 23.59 -25.05 -4.78
C MET A 28 22.56 -25.58 -3.78
N SER A 29 21.60 -24.74 -3.38
CA SER A 29 20.61 -25.01 -2.33
C SER A 29 19.79 -26.29 -2.59
N VAL A 30 19.46 -26.61 -3.85
CA VAL A 30 18.66 -27.80 -4.22
C VAL A 30 19.43 -29.11 -3.96
N PHE A 31 20.74 -29.12 -4.23
CA PHE A 31 21.57 -30.31 -4.02
C PHE A 31 21.96 -30.48 -2.55
N LEU A 32 22.12 -29.36 -1.83
CA LEU A 32 22.51 -29.33 -0.43
C LEU A 32 21.37 -29.68 0.55
N LEU A 33 20.12 -29.45 0.17
CA LEU A 33 18.94 -29.76 1.00
C LEU A 33 18.57 -31.24 1.05
N ARG A 34 19.10 -32.08 0.16
CA ARG A 34 19.04 -33.54 0.33
C ARG A 34 19.90 -34.04 1.49
N SER A 35 20.66 -33.15 2.13
CA SER A 35 21.60 -33.49 3.20
C SER A 35 21.16 -32.83 4.52
N ASP A 36 20.65 -33.65 5.44
CA ASP A 36 20.40 -33.31 6.86
C ASP A 36 21.50 -32.48 7.54
N PRO A 37 22.81 -32.61 7.23
CA PRO A 37 23.87 -31.83 7.86
C PRO A 37 23.74 -30.30 7.77
N VAL A 38 23.16 -29.75 6.69
CA VAL A 38 23.03 -28.29 6.55
C VAL A 38 21.95 -27.75 7.48
N LEU A 39 20.84 -28.47 7.62
CA LEU A 39 19.78 -28.13 8.57
C LEU A 39 20.29 -28.29 10.01
N GLN A 40 21.03 -29.36 10.31
CA GLN A 40 21.67 -29.54 11.63
C GLN A 40 22.64 -28.40 11.97
N TYR A 41 23.44 -27.94 11.00
CA TYR A 41 24.33 -26.80 11.18
C TYR A 41 23.54 -25.51 11.52
N LEU A 42 22.46 -25.22 10.78
CA LEU A 42 21.59 -24.08 11.06
C LEU A 42 20.91 -24.18 12.43
N LEU A 43 20.45 -25.37 12.81
CA LEU A 43 19.87 -25.64 14.12
C LEU A 43 20.88 -25.38 15.25
N SER A 44 22.12 -25.82 15.10
CA SER A 44 23.19 -25.52 16.06
C SER A 44 23.46 -24.01 16.17
N GLY A 45 23.36 -23.28 15.05
CA GLY A 45 23.46 -21.82 15.02
C GLY A 45 22.30 -21.12 15.71
N LEU A 46 21.07 -21.64 15.59
CA LEU A 46 19.87 -21.12 16.26
C LEU A 46 19.95 -21.27 17.79
N GLN A 47 20.57 -22.34 18.28
CA GLN A 47 20.76 -22.59 19.71
C GLN A 47 21.85 -21.69 20.33
N ASN A 48 22.75 -21.12 19.52
CA ASN A 48 23.77 -20.19 20.00
C ASN A 48 23.25 -18.75 19.94
N ALA A 49 23.12 -18.10 21.10
CA ALA A 49 22.57 -16.75 21.24
C ALA A 49 23.24 -15.69 20.34
N GLN A 50 24.56 -15.79 20.10
CA GLN A 50 25.30 -14.84 19.25
C GLN A 50 25.05 -15.06 17.75
N LEU A 51 24.64 -16.27 17.37
CA LEU A 51 24.50 -16.69 15.98
C LEU A 51 23.04 -16.84 15.56
N ALA A 52 22.10 -16.86 16.52
CA ALA A 52 20.71 -17.20 16.30
C ALA A 52 20.04 -16.35 15.20
N THR A 53 20.28 -15.03 15.21
CA THR A 53 19.74 -14.11 14.20
C THR A 53 20.33 -14.37 12.80
N ALA A 54 21.62 -14.67 12.70
CA ALA A 54 22.27 -15.00 11.43
C ALA A 54 21.78 -16.36 10.89
N ALA A 55 21.64 -17.35 11.78
CA ALA A 55 21.11 -18.67 11.45
C ALA A 55 19.65 -18.61 10.98
N ALA A 56 18.82 -17.83 11.67
CA ALA A 56 17.43 -17.58 11.29
C ALA A 56 17.32 -16.93 9.89
N THR A 57 18.17 -15.94 9.61
CA THR A 57 18.21 -15.25 8.31
C THR A 57 18.68 -16.18 7.18
N ALA A 58 19.69 -17.00 7.46
CA ALA A 58 20.17 -18.01 6.51
C ALA A 58 19.09 -19.06 6.20
N LEU A 59 18.41 -19.56 7.23
CA LEU A 59 17.30 -20.50 7.10
C LEU A 59 16.14 -19.90 6.30
N GLN A 60 15.74 -18.66 6.59
CA GLN A 60 14.74 -17.94 5.81
C GLN A 60 15.11 -17.84 4.32
N SER A 61 16.38 -17.56 4.03
CA SER A 61 16.89 -17.45 2.65
C SER A 61 16.78 -18.78 1.92
N ILE A 62 17.17 -19.88 2.57
CA ILE A 62 17.06 -21.25 2.06
C ILE A 62 15.59 -21.61 1.80
N CYS A 63 14.70 -21.39 2.78
CA CYS A 63 13.27 -21.67 2.61
C CYS A 63 12.67 -20.90 1.42
N SER A 64 13.07 -19.65 1.22
CA SER A 64 12.54 -18.82 0.14
C SER A 64 12.98 -19.30 -1.25
N GLN A 65 14.22 -19.79 -1.36
CA GLN A 65 14.81 -20.24 -2.63
C GLN A 65 14.44 -21.68 -2.96
N CYS A 66 14.23 -22.53 -1.95
CA CYS A 66 13.99 -23.97 -2.12
C CYS A 66 12.61 -24.43 -1.67
N LYS A 67 11.62 -23.53 -1.68
CA LYS A 67 10.26 -23.80 -1.20
C LYS A 67 9.60 -25.07 -1.75
N GLN A 68 9.95 -25.49 -2.97
CA GLN A 68 9.42 -26.72 -3.59
C GLN A 68 10.04 -28.02 -3.04
N HIS A 69 11.29 -27.96 -2.57
CA HIS A 69 12.03 -29.14 -2.06
C HIS A 69 12.05 -29.21 -0.52
N MET A 70 11.46 -28.21 0.14
CA MET A 70 11.45 -28.08 1.60
C MET A 70 10.13 -28.55 2.23
N THR A 71 9.17 -29.05 1.44
CA THR A 71 7.85 -29.49 1.93
C THR A 71 7.95 -30.61 2.95
N ASP A 72 8.90 -31.54 2.77
CA ASP A 72 9.12 -32.67 3.68
C ASP A 72 9.72 -32.25 5.03
N HIS A 73 10.40 -31.09 5.05
CA HIS A 73 10.99 -30.51 6.26
C HIS A 73 10.05 -29.55 6.99
N PHE A 74 8.81 -29.37 6.52
CA PHE A 74 7.86 -28.41 7.10
C PHE A 74 7.61 -28.66 8.60
N ALA A 75 7.48 -29.92 9.01
CA ALA A 75 7.27 -30.27 10.42
C ALA A 75 8.42 -29.78 11.33
N GLY A 76 9.68 -29.93 10.88
CA GLY A 76 10.84 -29.43 11.61
C GLY A 76 10.88 -27.90 11.66
N LEU A 77 10.53 -27.22 10.56
CA LEU A 77 10.42 -25.76 10.53
C LEU A 77 9.35 -25.25 11.48
N LEU A 78 8.21 -25.94 11.56
CA LEU A 78 7.16 -25.59 12.50
C LEU A 78 7.64 -25.71 13.96
N GLN A 79 8.40 -26.75 14.30
CA GLN A 79 9.01 -26.88 15.64
C GLN A 79 9.99 -25.73 15.95
N ILE A 80 10.78 -25.29 14.96
CA ILE A 80 11.65 -24.11 15.11
C ILE A 80 10.81 -22.85 15.37
N VAL A 81 9.70 -22.67 14.65
CA VAL A 81 8.79 -21.54 14.85
C VAL A 81 8.12 -21.59 16.23
N GLN A 82 7.74 -22.77 16.72
CA GLN A 82 7.19 -22.96 18.07
C GLN A 82 8.19 -22.57 19.17
N ALA A 83 9.47 -22.91 18.99
CA ALA A 83 10.55 -22.57 19.91
C ALA A 83 11.15 -21.17 19.67
N MET A 84 10.66 -20.43 18.68
CA MET A 84 11.32 -19.22 18.17
C MET A 84 11.56 -18.15 19.23
N ASP A 85 10.61 -17.97 20.15
CA ASP A 85 10.74 -16.99 21.24
C ASP A 85 11.63 -17.45 22.40
N THR A 86 12.07 -18.71 22.40
CA THR A 86 13.10 -19.21 23.33
C THR A 86 14.52 -18.92 22.84
N PHE A 87 14.68 -18.65 21.54
CA PHE A 87 15.97 -18.28 20.96
C PHE A 87 16.21 -16.77 21.06
N SER A 88 17.47 -16.35 21.12
CA SER A 88 17.87 -14.94 21.06
C SER A 88 17.81 -14.37 19.63
N VAL A 89 16.65 -14.52 18.98
CA VAL A 89 16.40 -14.09 17.59
C VAL A 89 15.72 -12.72 17.60
N ALA A 90 16.26 -11.78 16.83
CA ALA A 90 15.63 -10.48 16.62
C ALA A 90 14.25 -10.62 15.93
N ASN A 91 13.30 -9.74 16.26
CA ASN A 91 11.92 -9.84 15.73
C ASN A 91 11.85 -9.82 14.19
N ASP A 92 12.74 -9.08 13.52
CA ASP A 92 12.81 -9.07 12.05
C ASP A 92 13.21 -10.44 11.49
N ALA A 93 14.18 -11.11 12.11
CA ALA A 93 14.60 -12.45 11.73
C ALA A 93 13.54 -13.51 12.07
N ALA A 94 12.83 -13.35 13.20
CA ALA A 94 11.68 -14.17 13.57
C ALA A 94 10.54 -14.07 12.53
N THR A 95 10.21 -12.84 12.12
CA THR A 95 9.25 -12.58 11.03
C THR A 95 9.75 -13.16 9.70
N GLY A 96 11.06 -13.11 9.47
CA GLY A 96 11.73 -13.79 8.35
C GLY A 96 11.52 -15.31 8.36
N LEU A 97 11.69 -15.98 9.51
CA LEU A 97 11.44 -17.41 9.63
C LEU A 97 9.98 -17.78 9.31
N LEU A 98 9.02 -16.99 9.81
CA LEU A 98 7.62 -17.16 9.47
C LEU A 98 7.37 -16.99 7.97
N LYS A 99 7.98 -15.98 7.34
CA LYS A 99 7.94 -15.81 5.88
C LYS A 99 8.46 -17.05 5.16
N GLY A 100 9.64 -17.56 5.54
CA GLY A 100 10.23 -18.75 4.93
C GLY A 100 9.32 -19.97 5.05
N THR A 101 8.78 -20.20 6.24
CA THR A 101 7.89 -21.33 6.55
C THR A 101 6.56 -21.22 5.80
N SER A 102 5.98 -20.02 5.72
CA SER A 102 4.73 -19.75 4.99
C SER A 102 4.87 -19.93 3.47
N LEU A 103 6.03 -19.58 2.89
CA LEU A 103 6.32 -19.80 1.47
C LEU A 103 6.35 -21.29 1.11
N ILE A 104 6.84 -22.14 2.03
CA ILE A 104 6.84 -23.60 1.88
C ILE A 104 5.42 -24.12 2.04
N LEU A 105 4.71 -23.64 3.06
CA LEU A 105 3.31 -24.02 3.32
C LEU A 105 2.45 -23.82 2.07
N GLY A 106 2.58 -22.67 1.39
CA GLY A 106 1.85 -22.39 0.14
C GLY A 106 2.17 -23.32 -1.03
N ARG A 107 3.11 -24.27 -0.89
CA ARG A 107 3.42 -25.31 -1.89
C ARG A 107 2.91 -26.69 -1.52
N MET A 108 2.32 -26.83 -0.33
CA MET A 108 1.78 -28.10 0.16
C MET A 108 0.37 -28.36 -0.40
N PRO A 109 -0.11 -29.62 -0.34
CA PRO A 109 -1.52 -29.95 -0.59
C PRO A 109 -2.48 -29.14 0.29
N GLN A 110 -3.68 -28.83 -0.21
CA GLN A 110 -4.62 -27.89 0.43
C GLN A 110 -5.02 -28.28 1.85
N ASP A 111 -5.23 -29.58 2.11
CA ASP A 111 -5.51 -30.14 3.44
C ASP A 111 -4.40 -29.80 4.45
N LYS A 112 -3.14 -29.88 4.01
CA LYS A 112 -1.97 -29.52 4.82
C LYS A 112 -1.78 -28.01 4.94
N VAL A 113 -2.20 -27.23 3.95
CA VAL A 113 -2.15 -25.76 4.01
C VAL A 113 -3.03 -25.26 5.14
N THR A 114 -4.28 -25.70 5.22
CA THR A 114 -5.21 -25.28 6.27
C THR A 114 -4.66 -25.60 7.65
N GLU A 115 -4.24 -26.85 7.88
CA GLU A 115 -3.74 -27.27 9.19
C GLU A 115 -2.42 -26.57 9.56
N GLY A 116 -1.46 -26.50 8.64
CA GLY A 116 -0.19 -25.81 8.88
C GLY A 116 -0.37 -24.31 9.14
N MET A 117 -1.31 -23.66 8.44
CA MET A 117 -1.60 -22.24 8.66
C MET A 117 -2.26 -22.02 10.02
N ARG A 118 -3.21 -22.89 10.40
CA ARG A 118 -3.83 -22.85 11.72
C ARG A 118 -2.79 -22.95 12.83
N GLN A 119 -1.83 -23.87 12.70
CA GLN A 119 -0.73 -24.02 13.66
C GLN A 119 0.17 -22.79 13.73
N LEU A 120 0.53 -22.19 12.58
CA LEU A 120 1.35 -20.97 12.56
C LEU A 120 0.61 -19.77 13.17
N CYS A 121 -0.68 -19.62 12.87
CA CYS A 121 -1.51 -18.52 13.39
C CYS A 121 -1.81 -18.68 14.88
N SER A 122 -2.11 -19.90 15.36
CA SER A 122 -2.45 -20.16 16.76
C SER A 122 -1.34 -19.76 17.72
N LEU A 123 -0.09 -20.00 17.33
CA LEU A 123 1.10 -19.56 18.08
C LEU A 123 1.12 -18.05 18.32
N GLN A 124 0.53 -17.24 17.44
CA GLN A 124 0.49 -15.79 17.60
C GLN A 124 -0.81 -15.35 18.29
N VAL A 125 -1.93 -15.97 17.92
CA VAL A 125 -3.27 -15.68 18.48
C VAL A 125 -3.33 -15.93 19.98
N VAL A 126 -2.65 -16.97 20.50
CA VAL A 126 -2.60 -17.25 21.95
C VAL A 126 -1.97 -16.08 22.71
N HIS A 127 -0.87 -15.50 22.19
CA HIS A 127 -0.23 -14.35 22.81
C HIS A 127 -1.06 -13.08 22.66
N LEU A 128 -1.62 -12.82 21.47
CA LEU A 128 -2.53 -11.70 21.28
C LEU A 128 -3.74 -11.76 22.21
N SER A 129 -4.37 -12.93 22.34
CA SER A 129 -5.53 -13.10 23.20
C SER A 129 -5.18 -12.80 24.66
N LYS A 130 -4.04 -13.29 25.16
CA LYS A 130 -3.55 -12.94 26.51
C LYS A 130 -3.35 -11.43 26.71
N ILE A 131 -2.87 -10.70 25.69
CA ILE A 131 -2.75 -9.24 25.75
C ILE A 131 -4.14 -8.58 25.72
N MET A 132 -5.08 -9.11 24.94
CA MET A 132 -6.45 -8.59 24.86
C MET A 132 -7.18 -8.76 26.19
N ASP A 133 -6.97 -9.89 26.86
CA ASP A 133 -7.61 -10.24 28.14
C ASP A 133 -6.90 -9.62 29.36
N SER A 134 -5.77 -8.94 29.17
CA SER A 134 -5.04 -8.22 30.22
C SER A 134 -5.65 -6.85 30.51
N ASP A 135 -5.83 -6.53 31.79
CA ASP A 135 -6.27 -5.21 32.28
C ASP A 135 -5.14 -4.15 32.30
N GLN A 136 -3.95 -4.47 31.78
CA GLN A 136 -2.86 -3.50 31.69
C GLN A 136 -3.20 -2.38 30.71
N GLU A 137 -3.51 -1.19 31.24
CA GLU A 137 -3.80 0.01 30.44
C GLU A 137 -2.56 0.55 29.71
N LYS A 138 -1.37 0.38 30.30
CA LYS A 138 -0.14 0.94 29.74
C LYS A 138 0.55 -0.03 28.78
N VAL A 139 0.41 0.25 27.49
CA VAL A 139 1.24 -0.39 26.46
C VAL A 139 2.68 0.11 26.57
N VAL A 140 3.63 -0.82 26.71
CA VAL A 140 5.06 -0.53 26.68
C VAL A 140 5.59 -0.94 25.31
N ALA A 141 5.94 0.05 24.48
CA ALA A 141 6.38 -0.20 23.11
C ALA A 141 7.53 -1.22 23.04
N GLY A 142 7.36 -2.25 22.21
CA GLY A 142 8.31 -3.35 22.04
C GLY A 142 8.23 -4.46 23.10
N CYS A 143 7.43 -4.31 24.15
CA CYS A 143 7.25 -5.34 25.17
C CYS A 143 6.26 -6.41 24.69
N LYS A 144 6.74 -7.63 24.42
CA LYS A 144 5.91 -8.73 23.87
C LYS A 144 4.70 -9.14 24.73
N THR A 145 4.67 -8.77 26.02
CA THR A 145 3.59 -9.10 26.94
C THR A 145 2.52 -8.02 27.05
N SER A 146 2.75 -6.81 26.53
CA SER A 146 1.77 -5.70 26.57
C SER A 146 1.57 -5.00 25.24
N ASP A 147 2.51 -5.11 24.30
CA ASP A 147 2.45 -4.53 22.96
C ASP A 147 2.07 -5.60 21.91
N PRO A 148 0.90 -5.48 21.26
CA PRO A 148 0.43 -6.49 20.30
C PRO A 148 1.18 -6.46 18.96
N THR A 149 1.94 -5.40 18.67
CA THR A 149 2.51 -5.14 17.33
C THR A 149 3.39 -6.28 16.80
N VAL A 150 4.20 -6.91 17.66
CA VAL A 150 5.04 -8.05 17.26
C VAL A 150 4.20 -9.21 16.73
N TRP A 151 3.09 -9.53 17.39
CA TRP A 151 2.24 -10.64 17.02
C TRP A 151 1.38 -10.32 15.80
N LEU A 152 0.93 -9.06 15.68
CA LEU A 152 0.23 -8.56 14.49
C LEU A 152 1.13 -8.62 13.24
N ASP A 153 2.39 -8.19 13.35
CA ASP A 153 3.35 -8.26 12.24
C ASP A 153 3.70 -9.69 11.84
N ARG A 154 3.74 -10.62 12.81
CA ARG A 154 3.92 -12.06 12.55
C ARG A 154 2.72 -12.66 11.81
N LEU A 155 1.49 -12.38 12.23
CA LEU A 155 0.28 -12.78 11.51
C LEU A 155 0.26 -12.20 10.09
N ALA A 156 0.56 -10.90 9.97
CA ALA A 156 0.66 -10.23 8.68
C ALA A 156 1.67 -10.91 7.74
N ALA A 157 2.81 -11.36 8.25
CA ALA A 157 3.81 -12.09 7.48
C ALA A 157 3.33 -13.47 7.03
N ILE A 158 2.60 -14.20 7.89
CA ILE A 158 1.99 -15.49 7.53
C ILE A 158 0.99 -15.30 6.38
N PHE A 159 0.05 -14.35 6.51
CA PHE A 159 -0.95 -14.06 5.48
C PHE A 159 -0.33 -13.59 4.17
N ARG A 160 0.67 -12.72 4.22
CA ARG A 160 1.36 -12.19 3.04
C ARG A 160 2.03 -13.28 2.20
N HIS A 161 2.54 -14.32 2.85
CA HIS A 161 3.46 -15.28 2.23
C HIS A 161 2.87 -16.68 2.05
N THR A 162 1.67 -16.92 2.56
CA THR A 162 0.90 -18.14 2.28
C THR A 162 0.05 -17.91 1.04
N SER A 163 0.53 -18.40 -0.11
CA SER A 163 -0.16 -18.30 -1.40
C SER A 163 -0.29 -19.69 -2.02
N PRO A 164 -1.34 -20.45 -1.65
CA PRO A 164 -1.58 -21.79 -2.16
C PRO A 164 -2.07 -21.76 -3.61
N SER A 165 -1.87 -22.86 -4.32
CA SER A 165 -2.49 -23.07 -5.63
C SER A 165 -3.92 -23.60 -5.44
N ILE A 166 -4.90 -22.84 -5.91
CA ILE A 166 -6.33 -23.15 -5.78
C ILE A 166 -6.80 -23.77 -7.09
N ASN A 167 -7.45 -24.93 -7.02
CA ASN A 167 -8.09 -25.54 -8.18
C ASN A 167 -9.49 -24.93 -8.37
N ASN A 168 -9.96 -24.86 -9.61
CA ASN A 168 -11.28 -24.29 -9.92
C ASN A 168 -12.40 -24.95 -9.09
N GLY A 169 -13.17 -24.12 -8.39
CA GLY A 169 -14.35 -24.54 -7.62
C GLY A 169 -14.08 -25.10 -6.23
N GLN A 170 -12.83 -25.08 -5.74
CA GLN A 170 -12.52 -25.43 -4.35
C GLN A 170 -12.45 -24.19 -3.46
N ASP A 171 -12.88 -24.33 -2.21
CA ASP A 171 -12.76 -23.28 -1.19
C ASP A 171 -11.28 -22.94 -0.90
N HIS A 172 -11.01 -21.67 -0.66
CA HIS A 172 -9.67 -21.23 -0.28
C HIS A 172 -9.23 -21.87 1.05
N PRO A 173 -8.11 -22.60 1.11
CA PRO A 173 -7.71 -23.36 2.31
C PRO A 173 -7.39 -22.46 3.52
N CYS A 174 -7.02 -21.20 3.27
CA CYS A 174 -6.78 -20.20 4.32
C CYS A 174 -8.06 -19.53 4.87
N ARG A 175 -9.23 -19.70 4.24
CA ARG A 175 -10.46 -18.95 4.59
C ARG A 175 -10.88 -19.21 6.03
N VAL A 176 -11.02 -20.49 6.39
CA VAL A 176 -11.42 -20.92 7.74
C VAL A 176 -10.45 -20.40 8.79
N VAL A 177 -9.15 -20.45 8.54
CA VAL A 177 -8.13 -19.98 9.50
C VAL A 177 -8.20 -18.48 9.70
N ILE A 178 -8.41 -17.70 8.64
CA ILE A 178 -8.53 -16.24 8.77
C ILE A 178 -9.83 -15.87 9.52
N GLN A 179 -10.93 -16.62 9.30
CA GLN A 179 -12.15 -16.45 10.10
C GLN A 179 -11.94 -16.77 11.58
N GLU A 180 -11.15 -17.82 11.90
CA GLU A 180 -10.76 -18.14 13.29
C GLU A 180 -9.90 -17.03 13.93
N VAL A 181 -9.07 -16.32 13.14
CA VAL A 181 -8.21 -15.23 13.62
C VAL A 181 -8.96 -13.89 13.74
N TRP A 182 -10.01 -13.68 12.95
CA TRP A 182 -10.73 -12.40 12.88
C TRP A 182 -11.19 -11.85 14.24
N PRO A 183 -11.80 -12.62 15.16
CA PRO A 183 -12.29 -12.10 16.44
C PRO A 183 -11.21 -11.41 17.28
N VAL A 184 -9.98 -11.95 17.34
CA VAL A 184 -8.91 -11.30 18.11
C VAL A 184 -8.40 -10.03 17.44
N LEU A 185 -8.39 -9.98 16.10
CA LEU A 185 -8.04 -8.76 15.36
C LEU A 185 -9.10 -7.67 15.55
N SER A 186 -10.38 -8.03 15.49
CA SER A 186 -11.51 -7.13 15.74
C SER A 186 -11.41 -6.50 17.13
N ARG A 187 -11.16 -7.31 18.17
CA ARG A 187 -10.95 -6.79 19.54
C ARG A 187 -9.73 -5.86 19.64
N ALA A 188 -8.66 -6.14 18.90
CA ALA A 188 -7.48 -5.28 18.90
C ALA A 188 -7.76 -3.89 18.30
N PHE A 189 -8.59 -3.80 17.25
CA PHE A 189 -9.04 -2.51 16.72
C PHE A 189 -9.78 -1.68 17.76
N GLU A 190 -10.70 -2.30 18.50
CA GLU A 190 -11.50 -1.61 19.52
C GLU A 190 -10.67 -1.19 20.74
N LYS A 191 -9.85 -2.11 21.27
CA LYS A 191 -9.04 -1.87 22.48
C LYS A 191 -8.01 -0.77 22.26
N TYR A 192 -7.40 -0.70 21.08
CA TYR A 192 -6.31 0.24 20.77
C TYR A 192 -6.70 1.32 19.78
N GLN A 193 -8.00 1.61 19.61
CA GLN A 193 -8.52 2.54 18.61
C GLN A 193 -7.86 3.93 18.61
N SER A 194 -7.31 4.39 19.75
CA SER A 194 -6.61 5.67 19.87
C SER A 194 -5.11 5.61 19.53
N ASP A 195 -4.48 4.43 19.51
CA ASP A 195 -3.05 4.25 19.22
C ASP A 195 -2.82 3.96 17.73
N VAL A 196 -2.50 5.01 16.97
CA VAL A 196 -2.25 4.93 15.51
C VAL A 196 -1.20 3.87 15.15
N ARG A 197 -0.16 3.69 15.98
CA ARG A 197 0.93 2.75 15.71
C ARG A 197 0.42 1.31 15.73
N ILE A 198 -0.49 0.98 16.64
CA ILE A 198 -1.10 -0.36 16.71
C ILE A 198 -2.13 -0.53 15.60
N ILE A 199 -2.99 0.46 15.38
CA ILE A 199 -4.04 0.40 14.35
C ILE A 199 -3.45 0.23 12.95
N GLU A 200 -2.32 0.86 12.65
CA GLU A 200 -1.63 0.64 11.38
C GLU A 200 -1.19 -0.83 11.21
N ARG A 201 -0.77 -1.50 12.29
CA ARG A 201 -0.41 -2.94 12.27
C ARG A 201 -1.64 -3.82 12.14
N CYS A 202 -2.76 -3.47 12.78
CA CYS A 202 -4.04 -4.14 12.57
C CYS A 202 -4.48 -4.04 11.10
N CYS A 203 -4.52 -2.83 10.54
CA CYS A 203 -4.84 -2.59 9.12
C CYS A 203 -3.89 -3.32 8.18
N ARG A 204 -2.59 -3.34 8.48
CA ARG A 204 -1.58 -4.09 7.70
C ARG A 204 -1.83 -5.60 7.73
N CYS A 205 -2.18 -6.15 8.88
CA CYS A 205 -2.50 -7.56 9.04
C CYS A 205 -3.75 -7.93 8.23
N VAL A 206 -4.84 -7.18 8.40
CA VAL A 206 -6.09 -7.38 7.64
C VAL A 206 -5.87 -7.21 6.15
N ARG A 207 -5.09 -6.21 5.72
CA ARG A 207 -4.74 -6.03 4.31
C ARG A 207 -4.15 -7.31 3.73
N PHE A 208 -3.21 -7.95 4.42
CA PHE A 208 -2.63 -9.19 3.91
C PHE A 208 -3.57 -10.40 4.04
N ALA A 209 -4.47 -10.43 5.02
CA ALA A 209 -5.53 -11.44 5.09
C ALA A 209 -6.47 -11.35 3.88
N VAL A 210 -6.97 -10.15 3.57
CA VAL A 210 -7.82 -9.88 2.39
C VAL A 210 -7.08 -10.23 1.10
N ARG A 211 -5.82 -9.81 0.94
CA ARG A 211 -5.01 -10.15 -0.25
C ARG A 211 -4.67 -11.65 -0.36
N CYS A 212 -4.61 -12.37 0.76
CA CYS A 212 -4.39 -13.81 0.77
C CYS A 212 -5.61 -14.53 0.19
N LEU A 213 -6.82 -14.13 0.61
CA LEU A 213 -8.08 -14.76 0.19
C LEU A 213 -8.62 -14.24 -1.15
N GLY A 214 -8.29 -13.01 -1.53
CA GLY A 214 -8.96 -12.32 -2.63
C GLY A 214 -10.47 -12.26 -2.39
N LYS A 215 -11.25 -12.65 -3.41
CA LYS A 215 -12.72 -12.64 -3.38
C LYS A 215 -13.35 -13.59 -2.35
N ASP A 216 -12.60 -14.60 -1.88
CA ASP A 216 -13.07 -15.55 -0.87
C ASP A 216 -13.10 -14.96 0.56
N SER A 217 -12.72 -13.68 0.72
CA SER A 217 -12.85 -12.93 1.99
C SER A 217 -14.18 -12.19 2.15
N SER A 218 -15.19 -12.48 1.32
CA SER A 218 -16.46 -11.74 1.29
C SER A 218 -17.19 -11.74 2.64
N ASP A 219 -17.10 -12.81 3.43
CA ASP A 219 -17.73 -12.87 4.77
C ASP A 219 -17.14 -11.86 5.76
N LEU A 220 -15.91 -11.40 5.53
CA LEU A 220 -15.24 -10.41 6.39
C LEU A 220 -15.59 -8.98 5.98
N LEU A 221 -16.13 -8.77 4.77
CA LEU A 221 -16.29 -7.44 4.20
C LEU A 221 -17.24 -6.58 5.04
N THR A 222 -18.45 -7.07 5.31
CA THR A 222 -19.45 -6.34 6.09
C THR A 222 -18.97 -6.03 7.51
N PRO A 223 -18.57 -7.00 8.36
CA PRO A 223 -18.14 -6.69 9.72
C PRO A 223 -16.92 -5.76 9.76
N LEU A 224 -15.96 -5.93 8.84
CA LEU A 224 -14.80 -5.06 8.74
C LEU A 224 -15.18 -3.62 8.38
N VAL A 225 -15.98 -3.41 7.34
CA VAL A 225 -16.40 -2.07 6.90
C VAL A 225 -17.21 -1.37 7.98
N THR A 226 -18.16 -2.07 8.60
CA THR A 226 -18.96 -1.51 9.71
C THR A 226 -18.05 -1.05 10.86
N GLN A 227 -17.09 -1.87 11.28
CA GLN A 227 -16.16 -1.51 12.34
C GLN A 227 -15.26 -0.33 11.94
N MET A 228 -14.70 -0.35 10.74
CA MET A 228 -13.82 0.73 10.23
C MET A 228 -14.52 2.09 10.20
N VAL A 229 -15.76 2.14 9.71
CA VAL A 229 -16.54 3.40 9.62
C VAL A 229 -16.83 3.97 11.01
N VAL A 230 -17.23 3.11 11.96
CA VAL A 230 -17.49 3.52 13.35
C VAL A 230 -16.21 4.07 13.98
N LEU A 231 -15.10 3.34 13.88
CA LEU A 231 -13.83 3.76 14.50
C LEU A 231 -13.26 5.03 13.85
N TYR A 232 -13.37 5.18 12.52
CA TYR A 232 -12.87 6.37 11.82
C TYR A 232 -13.63 7.65 12.19
N THR A 233 -14.89 7.53 12.60
CA THR A 233 -15.69 8.66 13.09
C THR A 233 -15.10 9.26 14.38
N THR A 234 -14.48 8.42 15.22
CA THR A 234 -13.84 8.86 16.47
C THR A 234 -12.36 9.16 16.29
N HIS A 235 -11.64 8.31 15.53
CA HIS A 235 -10.19 8.40 15.34
C HIS A 235 -9.84 8.32 13.84
N GLN A 236 -9.47 9.46 13.24
CA GLN A 236 -9.24 9.61 11.79
C GLN A 236 -7.87 9.06 11.34
N HIS A 237 -7.54 7.82 11.70
CA HIS A 237 -6.29 7.18 11.25
C HIS A 237 -6.34 6.90 9.74
N SER A 238 -5.43 7.49 8.96
CA SER A 238 -5.43 7.42 7.49
C SER A 238 -5.39 5.97 6.97
N CYS A 239 -4.76 5.06 7.71
CA CYS A 239 -4.66 3.65 7.35
C CYS A 239 -6.02 2.95 7.15
N TYR A 240 -7.14 3.49 7.68
CA TYR A 240 -8.49 3.01 7.36
C TYR A 240 -8.90 3.37 5.93
N LEU A 241 -8.58 4.57 5.44
CA LEU A 241 -8.78 4.96 4.04
C LEU A 241 -7.97 4.06 3.12
N TYR A 242 -6.70 3.79 3.49
CA TYR A 242 -5.87 2.87 2.74
C TYR A 242 -6.42 1.45 2.73
N LEU A 243 -6.88 0.93 3.87
CA LEU A 243 -7.52 -0.39 3.92
C LEU A 243 -8.79 -0.41 3.07
N GLY A 244 -9.59 0.66 3.08
CA GLY A 244 -10.71 0.84 2.16
C GLY A 244 -10.28 0.72 0.69
N SER A 245 -9.12 1.29 0.32
CA SER A 245 -8.61 1.20 -1.05
C SER A 245 -8.29 -0.24 -1.47
N ILE A 246 -7.89 -1.08 -0.50
CA ILE A 246 -7.65 -2.51 -0.73
C ILE A 246 -8.97 -3.24 -0.95
N LEU A 247 -10.01 -2.93 -0.17
CA LEU A 247 -11.34 -3.51 -0.36
C LEU A 247 -11.91 -3.15 -1.73
N VAL A 248 -11.77 -1.90 -2.16
CA VAL A 248 -12.19 -1.47 -3.50
C VAL A 248 -11.36 -2.14 -4.59
N ASP A 249 -10.07 -2.35 -4.38
CA ASP A 249 -9.21 -3.03 -5.35
C ASP A 249 -9.61 -4.49 -5.59
N GLU A 250 -10.06 -5.19 -4.55
CA GLU A 250 -10.48 -6.60 -4.62
C GLU A 250 -11.95 -6.77 -5.04
N TYR A 251 -12.84 -5.88 -4.57
CA TYR A 251 -14.30 -6.03 -4.69
C TYR A 251 -14.98 -4.96 -5.54
N GLY A 252 -14.28 -3.91 -5.97
CA GLY A 252 -14.88 -2.77 -6.67
C GLY A 252 -15.43 -3.09 -8.06
N SER A 253 -15.14 -4.27 -8.61
CA SER A 253 -15.72 -4.77 -9.86
C SER A 253 -16.87 -5.76 -9.66
N GLU A 254 -17.23 -6.09 -8.41
CA GLU A 254 -18.35 -6.97 -8.07
C GLU A 254 -19.62 -6.15 -7.86
N ASN A 255 -20.62 -6.32 -8.74
CA ASN A 255 -21.82 -5.48 -8.77
C ASN A 255 -22.58 -5.43 -7.42
N ASN A 256 -22.58 -6.52 -6.66
CA ASN A 256 -23.22 -6.62 -5.34
C ASN A 256 -22.44 -5.90 -4.23
N CYS A 257 -21.18 -5.52 -4.46
CA CYS A 257 -20.34 -4.84 -3.48
C CYS A 257 -20.23 -3.32 -3.73
N ILE A 258 -20.44 -2.87 -4.97
CA ILE A 258 -20.21 -1.46 -5.36
C ILE A 258 -20.97 -0.48 -4.47
N GLU A 259 -22.25 -0.74 -4.21
CA GLU A 259 -23.10 0.15 -3.39
C GLU A 259 -22.57 0.27 -1.96
N GLY A 260 -22.29 -0.86 -1.30
CA GLY A 260 -21.75 -0.86 0.07
C GLY A 260 -20.37 -0.21 0.17
N LEU A 261 -19.51 -0.38 -0.84
CA LEU A 261 -18.22 0.29 -0.91
C LEU A 261 -18.38 1.81 -1.09
N LEU A 262 -19.32 2.27 -1.92
CA LEU A 262 -19.62 3.69 -2.07
C LEU A 262 -20.17 4.28 -0.76
N SER A 263 -21.03 3.55 -0.05
CA SER A 263 -21.49 3.96 1.29
C SER A 263 -20.33 4.10 2.28
N MET A 264 -19.33 3.21 2.23
CA MET A 264 -18.10 3.34 3.03
C MET A 264 -17.33 4.61 2.68
N LEU A 265 -17.10 4.90 1.40
CA LEU A 265 -16.44 6.13 0.97
C LEU A 265 -17.19 7.37 1.47
N GLN A 266 -18.52 7.39 1.29
CA GLN A 266 -19.37 8.48 1.75
C GLN A 266 -19.31 8.67 3.26
N ALA A 267 -19.21 7.59 4.04
CA ALA A 267 -19.09 7.68 5.49
C ALA A 267 -17.71 8.19 5.95
N PHE A 268 -16.64 7.92 5.20
CA PHE A 268 -15.32 8.48 5.49
C PHE A 268 -15.21 9.97 5.14
N CYS A 269 -15.91 10.46 4.12
CA CYS A 269 -15.77 11.83 3.64
C CYS A 269 -16.01 12.90 4.72
N PRO A 270 -17.09 12.91 5.53
CA PRO A 270 -17.32 13.97 6.52
C PRO A 270 -16.18 14.14 7.56
N PRO A 271 -15.73 13.09 8.28
CA PRO A 271 -14.60 13.24 9.21
C PRO A 271 -13.28 13.54 8.50
N THR A 272 -13.05 13.05 7.27
CA THR A 272 -11.86 13.41 6.48
C THR A 272 -11.87 14.88 6.09
N PHE A 273 -12.97 15.41 5.54
CA PHE A 273 -13.05 16.82 5.15
C PHE A 273 -12.94 17.74 6.35
N LYS A 274 -13.53 17.37 7.50
CA LYS A 274 -13.39 18.13 8.74
C LYS A 274 -11.93 18.43 9.09
N ILE A 275 -11.04 17.43 9.04
CA ILE A 275 -9.61 17.63 9.37
C ILE A 275 -8.82 18.31 8.25
N LEU A 276 -9.24 18.16 6.99
CA LEU A 276 -8.56 18.79 5.85
C LEU A 276 -8.95 20.27 5.67
N GLU A 277 -10.15 20.66 6.10
CA GLU A 277 -10.68 22.02 6.08
C GLU A 277 -10.16 22.89 7.23
N GLU A 278 -9.52 22.29 8.25
CA GLU A 278 -8.82 23.04 9.28
C GLU A 278 -7.69 23.92 8.70
N GLN A 279 -7.24 24.90 9.48
CA GLN A 279 -6.15 25.78 9.04
C GLN A 279 -4.88 24.96 8.73
N ASN A 280 -4.45 24.98 7.47
CA ASN A 280 -3.36 24.15 6.95
C ASN A 280 -3.62 22.64 7.03
N GLY A 281 -4.88 22.18 7.09
CA GLY A 281 -5.25 20.77 7.27
C GLY A 281 -4.59 19.84 6.24
N ILE A 282 -4.66 20.18 4.94
CA ILE A 282 -4.00 19.44 3.85
C ILE A 282 -2.49 19.23 4.09
N ARG A 283 -1.81 20.25 4.62
CA ARG A 283 -0.37 20.21 4.91
C ARG A 283 -0.06 19.46 6.20
N ASN A 284 -0.93 19.58 7.20
CA ASN A 284 -0.76 18.95 8.52
C ASN A 284 -1.13 17.45 8.50
N HIS A 285 -1.95 17.02 7.54
CA HIS A 285 -2.42 15.65 7.41
C HIS A 285 -2.07 15.02 6.04
N PRO A 286 -0.79 15.00 5.63
CA PRO A 286 -0.38 14.51 4.31
C PRO A 286 -0.69 13.01 4.12
N ASP A 287 -0.60 12.20 5.17
CA ASP A 287 -0.93 10.77 5.12
C ASP A 287 -2.42 10.54 4.85
N THR A 288 -3.29 11.41 5.39
CA THR A 288 -4.73 11.38 5.09
C THR A 288 -4.99 11.74 3.64
N VAL A 289 -4.32 12.77 3.12
CA VAL A 289 -4.42 13.16 1.71
C VAL A 289 -3.95 12.01 0.80
N ASP A 290 -2.79 11.40 1.09
CA ASP A 290 -2.29 10.25 0.34
C ASP A 290 -3.32 9.11 0.33
N ASP A 291 -3.72 8.63 1.50
CA ASP A 291 -4.60 7.47 1.61
C ASP A 291 -6.03 7.72 1.10
N LEU A 292 -6.55 8.95 1.21
CA LEU A 292 -7.82 9.35 0.60
C LEU A 292 -7.76 9.22 -0.93
N PHE A 293 -6.72 9.76 -1.55
CA PHE A 293 -6.61 9.73 -3.01
C PHE A 293 -6.16 8.37 -3.54
N ARG A 294 -5.50 7.53 -2.74
CA ARG A 294 -5.33 6.09 -3.05
C ARG A 294 -6.68 5.37 -3.10
N LEU A 295 -7.59 5.66 -2.15
CA LEU A 295 -8.95 5.13 -2.15
C LEU A 295 -9.75 5.61 -3.37
N CYS A 296 -9.75 6.92 -3.65
CA CYS A 296 -10.47 7.49 -4.79
C CYS A 296 -9.93 6.98 -6.14
N LEU A 297 -8.61 6.84 -6.27
CA LEU A 297 -7.97 6.25 -7.45
C LEU A 297 -8.45 4.82 -7.69
N ARG A 298 -8.58 4.01 -6.64
CA ARG A 298 -9.09 2.63 -6.78
C ARG A 298 -10.54 2.59 -7.22
N PHE A 299 -11.39 3.51 -6.74
CA PHE A 299 -12.75 3.64 -7.25
C PHE A 299 -12.79 4.02 -8.73
N ALA A 300 -12.03 5.03 -9.13
CA ALA A 300 -11.92 5.45 -10.53
C ALA A 300 -11.49 4.30 -11.46
N GLN A 301 -10.61 3.41 -10.98
CA GLN A 301 -10.11 2.27 -11.76
C GLN A 301 -11.05 1.06 -11.79
N ARG A 302 -11.80 0.81 -10.72
CA ARG A 302 -12.58 -0.43 -10.53
C ARG A 302 -14.06 -0.28 -10.88
N SER A 303 -14.64 0.88 -10.61
CA SER A 303 -16.06 1.18 -10.84
C SER A 303 -16.26 2.66 -11.24
N PRO A 304 -15.66 3.09 -12.37
CA PRO A 304 -15.57 4.51 -12.77
C PRO A 304 -16.94 5.20 -12.85
N VAL A 305 -17.91 4.60 -13.52
CA VAL A 305 -19.24 5.20 -13.69
C VAL A 305 -19.98 5.32 -12.36
N ALA A 306 -19.89 4.31 -11.50
CA ALA A 306 -20.53 4.35 -10.19
C ALA A 306 -19.90 5.42 -9.28
N PHE A 307 -18.58 5.54 -9.30
CA PHE A 307 -17.85 6.60 -8.59
C PHE A 307 -18.22 7.99 -9.11
N LEU A 308 -18.14 8.22 -10.42
CA LEU A 308 -18.42 9.53 -11.02
C LEU A 308 -19.88 10.00 -10.84
N ARG A 309 -20.83 9.07 -10.70
CA ARG A 309 -22.24 9.38 -10.39
C ARG A 309 -22.49 9.62 -8.89
N ALA A 310 -21.57 9.25 -8.02
CA ALA A 310 -21.76 9.41 -6.58
C ALA A 310 -21.69 10.90 -6.19
N GLU A 311 -22.55 11.32 -5.26
CA GLU A 311 -22.63 12.71 -4.79
C GLU A 311 -21.30 13.25 -4.25
N VAL A 312 -20.46 12.37 -3.68
CA VAL A 312 -19.15 12.71 -3.12
C VAL A 312 -18.06 12.92 -4.17
N ALA A 313 -18.27 12.54 -5.43
CA ALA A 313 -17.26 12.65 -6.48
C ALA A 313 -16.81 14.09 -6.71
N LYS A 314 -17.75 15.03 -6.75
CA LYS A 314 -17.46 16.45 -6.95
C LYS A 314 -16.71 17.07 -5.76
N PRO A 315 -17.15 16.94 -4.50
CA PRO A 315 -16.36 17.35 -3.33
C PRO A 315 -14.94 16.78 -3.30
N LEU A 316 -14.77 15.49 -3.63
CA LEU A 316 -13.46 14.85 -3.70
C LEU A 316 -12.57 15.43 -4.80
N PHE A 317 -13.15 15.76 -5.96
CA PHE A 317 -12.43 16.45 -7.03
C PHE A 317 -11.99 17.86 -6.63
N CYS A 318 -12.85 18.62 -5.96
CA CYS A 318 -12.48 19.94 -5.41
C CYS A 318 -11.38 19.84 -4.35
N CYS A 319 -11.45 18.83 -3.48
CA CYS A 319 -10.40 18.54 -2.50
C CYS A 319 -9.07 18.21 -3.19
N ALA A 320 -9.09 17.43 -4.28
CA ALA A 320 -7.89 17.12 -5.06
C ALA A 320 -7.26 18.39 -5.67
N ILE A 321 -8.09 19.29 -6.21
CA ILE A 321 -7.64 20.59 -6.74
C ILE A 321 -6.96 21.42 -5.64
N ALA A 322 -7.55 21.49 -4.44
CA ALA A 322 -6.98 22.21 -3.31
C ALA A 322 -5.66 21.58 -2.83
N ALA A 323 -5.50 20.27 -2.96
CA ALA A 323 -4.31 19.53 -2.56
C ALA A 323 -3.17 19.56 -3.59
N CYS A 324 -3.38 20.10 -4.81
CA CYS A 324 -2.34 20.20 -5.84
C CYS A 324 -1.09 20.96 -5.38
N SER A 325 -1.23 21.93 -4.45
CA SER A 325 -0.13 22.72 -3.91
C SER A 325 0.59 22.09 -2.71
N ASN A 326 0.13 20.92 -2.25
CA ASN A 326 0.76 20.21 -1.14
C ASN A 326 2.18 19.76 -1.51
N ASP A 327 3.19 20.24 -0.77
CA ASP A 327 4.62 19.97 -1.03
C ASP A 327 5.09 18.62 -0.48
N HIS A 328 4.19 17.82 0.08
CA HIS A 328 4.46 16.46 0.49
C HIS A 328 4.44 15.49 -0.70
N LYS A 329 5.57 14.80 -0.93
CA LYS A 329 5.81 13.95 -2.11
C LYS A 329 4.73 12.90 -2.37
N ASP A 330 4.44 12.05 -1.39
CA ASP A 330 3.55 10.89 -1.60
C ASP A 330 2.08 11.33 -1.74
N ALA A 331 1.64 12.26 -0.90
CA ALA A 331 0.33 12.91 -0.98
C ALA A 331 0.07 13.55 -2.35
N ASN A 332 1.00 14.39 -2.82
CA ASN A 332 0.87 15.04 -4.13
C ASN A 332 0.86 14.02 -5.28
N ALA A 333 1.71 12.99 -5.20
CA ALA A 333 1.73 11.91 -6.20
C ALA A 333 0.40 11.15 -6.24
N SER A 334 -0.27 10.93 -5.11
CA SER A 334 -1.59 10.29 -5.07
C SER A 334 -2.70 11.21 -5.59
N VAL A 335 -2.67 12.50 -5.26
CA VAL A 335 -3.59 13.54 -5.79
C VAL A 335 -3.50 13.62 -7.31
N THR A 336 -2.29 13.81 -7.84
CA THR A 336 -2.06 13.95 -9.29
C THR A 336 -2.40 12.67 -10.04
N LYS A 337 -2.07 11.48 -9.52
CA LYS A 337 -2.51 10.20 -10.11
C LYS A 337 -4.02 10.06 -10.16
N PHE A 338 -4.72 10.46 -9.09
CA PHE A 338 -6.19 10.47 -9.08
C PHE A 338 -6.75 11.41 -10.16
N LEU A 339 -6.26 12.65 -10.23
CA LEU A 339 -6.69 13.63 -11.25
C LEU A 339 -6.43 13.12 -12.67
N THR A 340 -5.22 12.62 -12.93
CA THR A 340 -4.83 11.98 -14.19
C THR A 340 -5.77 10.84 -14.56
N GLU A 341 -6.07 9.93 -13.63
CA GLU A 341 -6.99 8.81 -13.89
C GLU A 341 -8.39 9.32 -14.24
N ILE A 342 -8.95 10.28 -13.48
CA ILE A 342 -10.27 10.85 -13.76
C ILE A 342 -10.33 11.45 -15.17
N ILE A 343 -9.30 12.15 -15.61
CA ILE A 343 -9.27 12.74 -16.96
C ILE A 343 -9.14 11.64 -18.03
N LYS A 344 -8.30 10.63 -17.81
CA LYS A 344 -8.14 9.47 -18.70
C LYS A 344 -9.45 8.72 -18.92
N LEU A 345 -10.31 8.62 -17.91
CA LEU A 345 -11.64 8.02 -18.06
C LEU A 345 -12.49 8.70 -19.17
N GLY A 346 -12.21 9.96 -19.52
CA GLY A 346 -12.95 10.70 -20.55
C GLY A 346 -12.55 10.38 -21.99
N TRP A 347 -11.41 9.72 -22.22
CA TRP A 347 -10.89 9.48 -23.58
C TRP A 347 -10.26 8.09 -23.80
N GLU A 348 -9.84 7.40 -22.75
CA GLU A 348 -9.25 6.05 -22.82
C GLU A 348 -10.33 4.95 -22.94
N LYS A 349 -9.94 3.78 -23.48
CA LYS A 349 -10.77 2.57 -23.58
C LYS A 349 -12.12 2.85 -24.27
N GLN A 350 -12.06 3.46 -25.46
CA GLN A 350 -13.24 3.89 -26.22
C GLN A 350 -14.12 2.72 -26.70
N ASP A 351 -13.55 1.52 -26.73
CA ASP A 351 -14.20 0.25 -27.08
C ASP A 351 -15.15 -0.29 -25.99
N LYS A 352 -15.10 0.24 -24.76
CA LYS A 352 -15.94 -0.20 -23.66
C LYS A 352 -17.36 0.35 -23.76
N ASN A 353 -18.35 -0.49 -23.43
CA ASN A 353 -19.76 -0.12 -23.45
C ASN A 353 -20.11 1.09 -22.57
N ASP A 354 -19.32 1.33 -21.52
CA ASP A 354 -19.51 2.45 -20.57
C ASP A 354 -18.80 3.75 -20.99
N TYR A 355 -18.14 3.78 -22.15
CA TYR A 355 -17.31 4.91 -22.59
C TYR A 355 -18.11 6.21 -22.70
N ALA A 356 -19.31 6.17 -23.30
CA ALA A 356 -20.15 7.34 -23.47
C ALA A 356 -20.53 7.96 -22.11
N ASP A 357 -20.88 7.13 -21.13
CA ASP A 357 -21.20 7.54 -19.77
C ASP A 357 -19.98 8.17 -19.09
N ARG A 358 -18.83 7.49 -19.11
CA ARG A 358 -17.58 8.00 -18.54
C ARG A 358 -17.20 9.36 -19.12
N ARG A 359 -17.22 9.47 -20.46
CA ARG A 359 -16.88 10.72 -21.15
C ARG A 359 -17.83 11.85 -20.77
N SER A 360 -19.14 11.61 -20.77
CA SER A 360 -20.13 12.63 -20.41
C SER A 360 -19.93 13.12 -18.97
N LEU A 361 -19.70 12.21 -18.03
CA LEU A 361 -19.52 12.54 -16.61
C LEU A 361 -18.22 13.33 -16.37
N VAL A 362 -17.11 12.92 -16.99
CA VAL A 362 -15.82 13.63 -16.88
C VAL A 362 -15.90 15.02 -17.49
N LEU A 363 -16.49 15.17 -18.67
CA LEU A 363 -16.67 16.48 -19.30
C LEU A 363 -17.60 17.39 -18.48
N GLY A 364 -18.65 16.85 -17.87
CA GLY A 364 -19.50 17.59 -16.94
C GLY A 364 -18.70 18.15 -15.76
N LEU A 365 -17.90 17.31 -15.10
CA LEU A 365 -17.04 17.72 -13.99
C LEU A 365 -16.02 18.81 -14.39
N LEU A 366 -15.39 18.65 -15.56
CA LEU A 366 -14.39 19.60 -16.06
C LEU A 366 -15.02 20.91 -16.56
N SER A 367 -16.27 20.89 -17.03
CA SER A 367 -16.98 22.13 -17.41
C SER A 367 -17.15 23.08 -16.23
N GLU A 368 -17.30 22.54 -15.01
CA GLU A 368 -17.47 23.32 -13.78
C GLU A 368 -16.13 23.65 -13.10
N HIS A 369 -15.13 22.76 -13.19
CA HIS A 369 -13.94 22.84 -12.36
C HIS A 369 -12.60 22.80 -13.11
N GLY A 370 -12.62 22.65 -14.43
CA GLY A 370 -11.40 22.59 -15.26
C GLY A 370 -10.54 23.84 -15.15
N HIS A 371 -11.16 25.03 -15.12
CA HIS A 371 -10.45 26.29 -14.90
C HIS A 371 -9.71 26.30 -13.55
N ASN A 372 -10.39 25.90 -12.47
CA ASN A 372 -9.81 25.86 -11.12
C ASN A 372 -8.66 24.85 -11.04
N LEU A 373 -8.80 23.69 -11.70
CA LEU A 373 -7.74 22.68 -11.76
C LEU A 373 -6.48 23.22 -12.44
N VAL A 374 -6.61 23.79 -13.64
CA VAL A 374 -5.44 24.33 -14.38
C VAL A 374 -4.80 25.47 -13.60
N HIS A 375 -5.60 26.37 -13.03
CA HIS A 375 -5.10 27.45 -12.18
C HIS A 375 -4.34 26.90 -10.97
N ALA A 376 -4.87 25.89 -10.26
CA ALA A 376 -4.21 25.29 -9.10
C ALA A 376 -2.90 24.58 -9.49
N LEU A 377 -2.86 23.84 -10.60
CA LEU A 377 -1.65 23.16 -11.08
C LEU A 377 -0.54 24.15 -11.41
N ILE A 378 -0.85 25.21 -12.16
CA ILE A 378 0.14 26.22 -12.54
C ILE A 378 0.66 26.96 -11.30
N ASN A 379 -0.23 27.41 -10.40
CA ASN A 379 0.20 28.05 -9.16
C ASN A 379 1.04 27.12 -8.28
N ALA A 380 0.65 25.86 -8.14
CA ALA A 380 1.41 24.87 -7.39
C ALA A 380 2.81 24.70 -7.96
N CYS A 381 2.96 24.54 -9.27
CA CYS A 381 4.26 24.40 -9.92
C CYS A 381 5.12 25.67 -9.82
N VAL A 382 4.51 26.85 -9.88
CA VAL A 382 5.23 28.12 -9.80
C VAL A 382 5.70 28.40 -8.36
N TYR A 383 4.82 28.27 -7.38
CA TYR A 383 5.04 28.80 -6.02
C TYR A 383 5.30 27.75 -4.94
N SER A 384 4.86 26.50 -5.10
CA SER A 384 4.79 25.55 -3.99
C SER A 384 5.68 24.32 -4.19
N LEU A 385 5.62 23.68 -5.36
CA LEU A 385 6.15 22.33 -5.56
C LEU A 385 7.62 22.32 -5.98
N PRO A 386 8.50 21.53 -5.37
CA PRO A 386 9.85 21.29 -5.89
C PRO A 386 9.88 20.77 -7.33
N SER A 387 10.94 21.05 -8.09
CA SER A 387 11.03 20.71 -9.53
C SER A 387 10.91 19.21 -9.85
N TYR A 388 11.20 18.33 -8.88
CA TYR A 388 11.10 16.88 -9.06
C TYR A 388 9.66 16.36 -8.99
N MET A 389 8.70 17.16 -8.49
CA MET A 389 7.27 16.80 -8.41
C MET A 389 6.46 17.30 -9.63
N MET A 390 7.02 18.24 -10.39
CA MET A 390 6.38 18.80 -11.59
C MET A 390 6.03 17.79 -12.70
N PRO A 391 6.75 16.68 -12.91
CA PRO A 391 6.37 15.70 -13.92
C PRO A 391 4.94 15.18 -13.75
N ASP A 392 4.50 15.00 -12.50
CA ASP A 392 3.15 14.49 -12.20
C ASP A 392 2.08 15.54 -12.53
N SER A 393 2.32 16.82 -12.21
CA SER A 393 1.44 17.94 -12.63
C SER A 393 1.39 18.13 -14.14
N ALA A 394 2.52 17.88 -14.83
CA ALA A 394 2.58 17.93 -16.29
C ALA A 394 1.76 16.81 -16.94
N GLU A 395 1.68 15.64 -16.31
CA GLU A 395 0.81 14.54 -16.76
C GLU A 395 -0.66 14.97 -16.70
N VAL A 396 -1.11 15.55 -15.58
CA VAL A 396 -2.48 16.06 -15.47
C VAL A 396 -2.80 17.08 -16.57
N LEU A 397 -1.89 18.02 -16.85
CA LEU A 397 -2.08 19.02 -17.91
C LEU A 397 -2.10 18.40 -19.31
N HIS A 398 -1.23 17.42 -19.57
CA HIS A 398 -1.16 16.72 -20.86
C HIS A 398 -2.45 15.95 -21.12
N GLU A 399 -2.98 15.25 -20.12
CA GLU A 399 -4.25 14.53 -20.21
C GLU A 399 -5.44 15.45 -20.51
N LEU A 400 -5.47 16.65 -19.92
CA LEU A 400 -6.50 17.66 -20.25
C LEU A 400 -6.44 18.08 -21.71
N ILE A 401 -5.23 18.27 -22.26
CA ILE A 401 -5.01 18.65 -23.66
C ILE A 401 -5.45 17.53 -24.60
N LEU A 402 -5.19 16.26 -24.26
CA LEU A 402 -5.64 15.11 -25.04
C LEU A 402 -7.17 14.97 -25.03
N LEU A 403 -7.81 15.24 -23.89
CA LEU A 403 -9.26 15.10 -23.74
C LEU A 403 -10.05 16.20 -24.48
N ASP A 404 -9.66 17.47 -24.25
CA ASP A 404 -10.32 18.66 -24.80
C ASP A 404 -9.31 19.82 -24.92
N LYS A 405 -8.58 19.81 -26.04
CA LYS A 405 -7.56 20.82 -26.35
C LYS A 405 -8.09 22.25 -26.31
N THR A 406 -9.33 22.48 -26.77
CA THR A 406 -9.90 23.84 -26.87
C THR A 406 -10.10 24.44 -25.49
N ASN A 407 -10.77 23.71 -24.60
CA ASN A 407 -11.00 24.19 -23.24
C ASN A 407 -9.71 24.22 -22.41
N ALA A 408 -8.86 23.19 -22.52
CA ALA A 408 -7.57 23.17 -21.83
C ALA A 408 -6.67 24.36 -22.23
N SER A 409 -6.66 24.72 -23.52
CA SER A 409 -5.92 25.89 -24.02
C SER A 409 -6.45 27.20 -23.44
N ALA A 410 -7.77 27.37 -23.39
CA ALA A 410 -8.40 28.57 -22.81
C ALA A 410 -8.14 28.70 -21.30
N TRP A 411 -8.24 27.59 -20.55
CA TRP A 411 -7.94 27.59 -19.12
C TRP A 411 -6.47 27.88 -18.82
N LEU A 412 -5.55 27.32 -19.62
CA LEU A 412 -4.12 27.58 -19.48
C LEU A 412 -3.80 29.05 -19.76
N GLU A 413 -4.39 29.63 -20.81
CA GLU A 413 -4.23 31.06 -21.11
C GLU A 413 -4.70 31.94 -19.94
N ALA A 414 -5.87 31.64 -19.38
CA ALA A 414 -6.40 32.37 -18.24
C ALA A 414 -5.51 32.25 -16.99
N ALA A 415 -4.99 31.05 -16.70
CA ALA A 415 -4.06 30.83 -15.60
C ALA A 415 -2.75 31.61 -15.78
N LEU A 416 -2.21 31.66 -17.00
CA LEU A 416 -1.00 32.42 -17.30
C LEU A 416 -1.19 33.93 -17.19
N LYS A 417 -2.36 34.45 -17.61
CA LYS A 417 -2.70 35.87 -17.45
C LYS A 417 -2.86 36.29 -15.98
N ALA A 418 -3.18 35.35 -15.10
CA ALA A 418 -3.31 35.61 -13.66
C ALA A 418 -1.96 35.68 -12.93
N LEU A 419 -0.86 35.24 -13.54
CA LEU A 419 0.46 35.28 -12.93
C LEU A 419 1.06 36.69 -12.97
N PRO A 420 1.77 37.13 -11.91
CA PRO A 420 2.50 38.38 -11.89
C PRO A 420 3.63 38.34 -12.92
N THR A 421 3.70 39.36 -13.77
CA THR A 421 4.77 39.53 -14.76
C THR A 421 5.98 40.30 -14.20
N HIS A 422 5.83 40.90 -13.02
CA HIS A 422 6.89 41.61 -12.30
C HIS A 422 7.02 41.08 -10.87
N ASN A 423 8.24 41.06 -10.36
CA ASN A 423 8.50 40.76 -8.96
C ASN A 423 8.29 41.99 -8.06
N SER A 424 8.37 41.81 -6.74
CA SER A 424 8.21 42.89 -5.76
C SER A 424 9.21 44.06 -5.93
N GLY A 425 10.32 43.84 -6.64
CA GLY A 425 11.32 44.86 -6.98
C GLY A 425 11.09 45.53 -8.34
N GLY A 426 9.99 45.24 -9.03
CA GLY A 426 9.63 45.81 -10.33
C GLY A 426 10.35 45.18 -11.52
N ALA A 427 11.29 44.24 -11.30
CA ALA A 427 11.96 43.53 -12.38
C ALA A 427 10.99 42.54 -13.05
N ILE A 428 11.14 42.38 -14.37
CA ILE A 428 10.31 41.47 -15.16
C ILE A 428 10.63 40.03 -14.74
N THR A 429 9.60 39.33 -14.26
CA THR A 429 9.66 37.90 -13.91
C THR A 429 9.45 37.04 -15.15
N ALA A 430 8.43 37.34 -15.95
CA ALA A 430 8.12 36.62 -17.18
C ALA A 430 7.59 37.58 -18.24
N THR A 431 8.14 37.52 -19.46
CA THR A 431 7.68 38.34 -20.59
C THR A 431 6.41 37.77 -21.21
N GLN A 432 5.63 38.61 -21.90
CA GLN A 432 4.46 38.14 -22.67
C GLN A 432 4.84 37.11 -23.73
N GLU A 433 6.03 37.23 -24.32
CA GLU A 433 6.57 36.26 -25.29
C GLU A 433 6.83 34.90 -24.63
N GLN A 434 7.42 34.88 -23.42
CA GLN A 434 7.66 33.65 -22.67
C GLN A 434 6.36 32.95 -22.25
N LEU A 435 5.35 33.72 -21.82
CA LEU A 435 4.01 33.19 -21.50
C LEU A 435 3.37 32.56 -22.75
N THR A 436 3.43 33.26 -23.88
CA THR A 436 2.87 32.80 -25.16
C THR A 436 3.62 31.57 -25.69
N ALA A 437 4.94 31.52 -25.55
CA ALA A 437 5.76 30.39 -25.95
C ALA A 437 5.46 29.14 -25.12
N PHE A 438 5.30 29.28 -23.79
CA PHE A 438 4.90 28.17 -22.93
C PHE A 438 3.50 27.66 -23.29
N HIS A 439 2.52 28.55 -23.46
CA HIS A 439 1.15 28.19 -23.86
C HIS A 439 1.12 27.42 -25.19
N SER A 440 1.79 27.95 -26.22
CA SER A 440 1.86 27.33 -27.55
C SER A 440 2.56 25.97 -27.51
N THR A 441 3.68 25.87 -26.79
CA THR A 441 4.44 24.62 -26.67
C THR A 441 3.65 23.55 -25.92
N ALA A 442 3.01 23.92 -24.80
CA ALA A 442 2.23 22.98 -24.00
C ALA A 442 1.01 22.47 -24.78
N THR A 443 0.20 23.38 -25.35
CA THR A 443 -1.03 23.02 -26.08
C THR A 443 -0.79 22.35 -27.43
N GLY A 444 0.41 22.54 -28.01
CA GLY A 444 0.87 21.88 -29.23
C GLY A 444 1.56 20.53 -29.00
N ALA A 445 1.84 20.14 -27.75
CA ALA A 445 2.61 18.95 -27.45
C ALA A 445 1.81 17.65 -27.63
N GLU A 446 2.36 16.69 -28.37
CA GLU A 446 1.84 15.32 -28.45
C GLU A 446 2.42 14.42 -27.34
N ASP A 447 3.67 14.66 -26.92
CA ASP A 447 4.38 13.86 -25.91
C ASP A 447 4.43 14.58 -24.55
N LEU A 448 4.09 13.85 -23.49
CA LEU A 448 4.21 14.27 -22.09
C LEU A 448 5.58 14.87 -21.74
N LYS A 449 6.67 14.33 -22.31
CA LYS A 449 8.03 14.84 -22.07
C LYS A 449 8.19 16.29 -22.49
N VAL A 450 7.50 16.71 -23.54
CA VAL A 450 7.53 18.10 -24.02
C VAL A 450 6.82 19.00 -23.01
N VAL A 451 5.62 18.61 -22.55
CA VAL A 451 4.85 19.34 -21.52
C VAL A 451 5.65 19.44 -20.22
N SER A 452 6.25 18.34 -19.77
CA SER A 452 7.05 18.31 -18.54
C SER A 452 8.28 19.21 -18.62
N ARG A 453 9.00 19.18 -19.74
CA ARG A 453 10.16 20.06 -19.97
C ARG A 453 9.76 21.52 -20.02
N CYS A 454 8.74 21.89 -20.79
CA CYS A 454 8.35 23.30 -20.93
C CYS A 454 7.77 23.86 -19.62
N LEU A 455 7.04 23.05 -18.83
CA LEU A 455 6.58 23.44 -17.50
C LEU A 455 7.75 23.70 -16.55
N ARG A 456 8.80 22.86 -16.58
CA ARG A 456 10.01 23.06 -15.77
C ARG A 456 10.79 24.31 -16.19
N GLU A 457 10.92 24.56 -17.49
CA GLU A 457 11.59 25.75 -18.01
C GLU A 457 10.81 27.03 -17.65
N PHE A 458 9.49 26.99 -17.79
CA PHE A 458 8.59 28.08 -17.45
C PHE A 458 8.64 28.44 -15.96
N THR A 459 8.54 27.45 -15.08
CA THR A 459 8.56 27.66 -13.61
C THR A 459 9.87 28.23 -13.11
N ARG A 460 10.99 28.02 -13.83
CA ARG A 460 12.29 28.63 -13.50
C ARG A 460 12.29 30.16 -13.62
N LEU A 461 11.38 30.74 -14.39
CA LEU A 461 11.24 32.20 -14.51
C LEU A 461 10.78 32.86 -13.19
N TYR A 462 10.13 32.09 -12.32
CA TYR A 462 9.53 32.55 -11.07
C TYR A 462 10.33 32.18 -9.82
N ARG A 463 11.51 31.57 -9.97
CA ARG A 463 12.31 31.00 -8.87
C ARG A 463 13.64 31.68 -8.66
#